data_AF-A0A8R7PCI3-F1
#
_entry.id   AF-A0A8R7PCI3-F1
#
_cell.length_a   1.000
_cell.length_b   1.000
_cell.length_c   1.000
_cell.angle_alpha   90.00
_cell.angle_beta   90.00
_cell.angle_gamma   90.00
#
_symmetry.space_group_name_H-M   'P 1'
#
loop_
_entity.id
_entity.type
_entity.pdbx_description
1 polymer ?
#
loop_
_entity_poly.entity_id
_entity_poly.type
_entity_poly.pdbx_seq_one_letter_code
_entity_poly.pdbx_strand_id
1 'polypeptide(L)'
;MLGAAGIFIPELLTKIGILNTPSWYTAGEQEYFTDTTTLFIVELILIGWAEGRRWADIIKPGCVNTDPIFPNNKLTGTDVGYAQSHTHMSANLSRAWLSLY
;
A
#
# COMPACT_ATOMS: atom_id res chain seq x y z
N MET A 1 9.59 2.27 2.82
CA MET A 1 9.89 0.98 3.49
C MET A 1 9.65 -0.22 2.57
N LEU A 2 8.47 -0.33 1.94
CA LEU A 2 8.13 -1.48 1.08
C LEU A 2 9.13 -1.73 -0.07
N GLY A 3 9.62 -0.68 -0.76
CA GLY A 3 10.60 -0.83 -1.84
C GLY A 3 11.92 -1.47 -1.39
N ALA A 4 12.47 -1.06 -0.23
CA ALA A 4 13.70 -1.64 0.31
C ALA A 4 13.49 -3.13 0.68
N ALA A 5 12.37 -3.45 1.33
CA ALA A 5 12.04 -4.84 1.65
C ALA A 5 11.85 -5.69 0.38
N GLY A 6 11.18 -5.15 -0.64
CA GLY A 6 10.95 -5.82 -1.93
C GLY A 6 12.20 -6.02 -2.77
N ILE A 7 13.28 -5.27 -2.52
CA ILE A 7 14.58 -5.47 -3.18
C ILE A 7 15.43 -6.46 -2.38
N PHE A 8 15.64 -6.19 -1.09
CA PHE A 8 16.62 -6.95 -0.31
C PHE A 8 16.19 -8.38 0.00
N ILE A 9 14.91 -8.61 0.26
CA ILE A 9 14.42 -9.95 0.64
C ILE A 9 14.53 -10.92 -0.56
N PRO A 10 13.99 -10.62 -1.75
CA PRO A 10 14.10 -11.53 -2.89
C PRO A 10 15.54 -11.72 -3.37
N GLU A 11 16.37 -10.68 -3.30
CA GLU A 11 17.78 -10.78 -3.69
C GLU A 11 18.57 -11.69 -2.74
N LEU A 12 18.34 -11.60 -1.42
CA LEU A 12 18.95 -12.50 -0.45
C LEU A 12 18.47 -13.95 -0.63
N LEU A 13 17.16 -14.15 -0.77
CA LEU A 13 16.56 -15.47 -0.94
C LEU A 13 16.97 -16.15 -2.26
N THR A 14 17.23 -15.36 -3.30
CA THR A 14 17.76 -15.84 -4.57
C THR A 14 19.23 -16.25 -4.44
N LYS A 15 20.04 -15.48 -3.69
CA LYS A 15 21.46 -15.82 -3.45
C LYS A 15 21.66 -17.12 -2.66
N ILE A 16 20.73 -17.45 -1.76
CA ILE A 16 20.76 -18.71 -1.00
C ILE A 16 20.04 -19.88 -1.70
N GLY A 17 19.56 -19.67 -2.93
CA GLY A 17 18.98 -20.74 -3.78
C GLY A 17 17.54 -21.12 -3.47
N ILE A 18 16.79 -20.31 -2.71
CA ILE A 18 15.37 -20.56 -2.40
C ILE A 18 14.46 -20.02 -3.51
N LEU A 19 14.82 -18.87 -4.11
CA LEU A 19 14.06 -18.22 -5.18
C LEU A 19 14.91 -18.07 -6.45
N ASN A 20 14.23 -17.87 -7.58
CA ASN A 20 14.84 -17.55 -8.87
C ASN A 20 14.32 -16.21 -9.39
N THR A 21 14.29 -15.18 -8.54
CA THR A 21 13.83 -13.85 -8.97
C THR A 21 14.94 -13.12 -9.73
N PRO A 22 14.63 -12.44 -10.85
CA PRO A 22 15.60 -11.63 -11.57
C PRO A 22 16.08 -10.45 -10.72
N SER A 23 17.20 -9.83 -11.13
CA SER A 23 17.68 -8.60 -10.50
C SER A 23 16.60 -7.53 -10.54
N TRP A 24 16.39 -6.85 -9.42
CA TRP A 24 15.40 -5.78 -9.30
C TRP A 24 15.60 -4.67 -10.33
N TYR A 25 16.85 -4.43 -10.75
CA TYR A 25 17.18 -3.40 -11.75
C TYR A 25 16.66 -3.76 -13.15
N THR A 26 16.67 -5.04 -13.51
CA THR A 26 16.18 -5.52 -14.82
C THR A 26 14.78 -6.11 -14.76
N ALA A 27 14.15 -6.13 -13.58
CA ALA A 27 12.81 -6.68 -13.40
C ALA A 27 11.72 -5.94 -14.22
N GLY A 28 11.96 -4.68 -14.59
CA GLY A 28 11.06 -3.89 -15.44
C GLY A 28 11.12 -4.22 -16.94
N GLU A 29 12.17 -4.92 -17.40
CA GLU A 29 12.36 -5.30 -18.81
C GLU A 29 11.80 -6.70 -19.12
N GLN A 30 11.31 -7.41 -18.09
CA GLN A 30 10.76 -8.75 -18.23
C GLN A 30 9.41 -8.72 -18.95
N GLU A 31 9.13 -9.78 -19.72
CA GLU A 31 7.79 -10.01 -20.27
C GLU A 31 6.87 -10.57 -19.20
N TYR A 32 5.76 -9.89 -18.97
CA TYR A 32 4.69 -10.33 -18.09
C TYR A 32 3.51 -10.85 -18.91
N PHE A 33 2.42 -11.22 -18.23
CA PHE A 33 1.19 -11.68 -18.88
C PHE A 33 0.54 -10.63 -19.80
N THR A 34 0.90 -9.36 -19.64
CA THR A 34 0.46 -8.24 -20.48
C THR A 34 1.60 -7.22 -20.59
N ASP A 35 1.50 -6.28 -21.51
CA ASP A 35 2.45 -5.20 -21.67
C ASP A 35 2.54 -4.31 -20.42
N THR A 36 3.74 -3.75 -20.19
CA THR A 36 4.03 -2.90 -19.03
C THR A 36 3.19 -1.62 -19.01
N THR A 37 2.72 -1.15 -20.16
CA THR A 37 1.88 0.07 -20.25
C THR A 37 0.49 -0.19 -19.70
N THR A 38 -0.10 -1.35 -20.01
CA THR A 38 -1.39 -1.78 -19.43
C THR A 38 -1.29 -1.91 -17.91
N LEU A 39 -0.22 -2.54 -17.40
CA LEU A 39 0.01 -2.64 -15.95
C LEU A 39 0.12 -1.26 -15.31
N PHE A 40 0.85 -0.33 -15.95
CA PHE A 40 1.01 1.03 -15.48
C PHE A 40 -0.31 1.81 -15.46
N ILE A 41 -1.17 1.67 -16.48
CA ILE A 41 -2.49 2.34 -16.50
C ILE A 41 -3.38 1.80 -15.37
N VAL A 42 -3.40 0.49 -15.16
CA VAL A 42 -4.15 -0.11 -14.05
C VAL A 42 -3.63 0.40 -12.71
N GLU A 43 -2.31 0.47 -12.54
CA GLU A 43 -1.69 1.07 -11.35
C GLU A 43 -2.13 2.52 -11.14
N LEU A 44 -2.09 3.37 -12.18
CA LEU A 44 -2.52 4.77 -12.10
C LEU A 44 -3.98 4.91 -11.71
N ILE A 45 -4.87 4.06 -12.21
CA ILE A 45 -6.30 4.11 -11.85
C ILE A 45 -6.51 3.71 -10.39
N LEU A 46 -5.91 2.59 -9.95
CA LEU A 46 -6.10 2.06 -8.61
C LEU A 46 -5.43 2.92 -7.54
N ILE A 47 -4.17 3.28 -7.76
CA ILE A 47 -3.43 4.18 -6.86
C ILE A 47 -4.01 5.59 -6.93
N GLY A 48 -4.44 6.06 -8.10
CA GLY A 48 -5.11 7.35 -8.25
C GLY A 48 -6.40 7.45 -7.44
N TRP A 49 -7.19 6.38 -7.36
CA TRP A 49 -8.36 6.32 -6.48
C TRP A 49 -7.98 6.38 -4.99
N ALA A 50 -7.01 5.57 -4.57
CA ALA A 50 -6.55 5.53 -3.18
C ALA A 50 -5.94 6.87 -2.74
N GLU A 51 -5.05 7.42 -3.56
CA GLU A 51 -4.40 8.71 -3.33
C GLU A 51 -5.38 9.88 -3.43
N GLY A 52 -6.38 9.80 -4.31
CA GLY A 52 -7.45 10.81 -4.38
C GLY A 52 -8.25 10.90 -3.09
N ARG A 53 -8.58 9.75 -2.47
CA ARG A 53 -9.23 9.73 -1.14
C ARG A 53 -8.30 10.25 -0.04
N ARG A 54 -7.02 9.85 -0.06
CA ARG A 54 -6.01 10.39 0.87
C ARG A 54 -5.89 11.90 0.76
N TRP A 55 -5.91 12.42 -0.46
CA TRP A 55 -5.82 13.85 -0.74
C TRP A 55 -7.07 14.61 -0.26
N ALA A 56 -8.27 14.06 -0.49
CA ALA A 56 -9.50 14.63 0.04
C ALA A 56 -9.51 14.67 1.58
N ASP A 57 -8.95 13.66 2.25
CA ASP A 57 -8.78 13.66 3.71
C ASP A 57 -7.80 14.74 4.20
N ILE A 58 -6.72 15.01 3.45
CA ILE A 58 -5.78 16.10 3.77
C ILE A 58 -6.45 17.47 3.66
N ILE A 59 -7.27 17.70 2.62
CA ILE A 59 -7.95 18.98 2.41
C ILE A 59 -9.12 19.17 3.40
N LYS A 60 -9.90 18.11 3.63
CA LYS A 60 -11.05 18.12 4.54
C LYS A 60 -11.04 16.85 5.40
N PRO A 61 -10.45 16.92 6.60
CA PRO A 61 -10.33 15.78 7.49
C PRO A 61 -11.66 15.07 7.73
N GLY A 62 -11.68 13.75 7.58
CA GLY A 62 -12.83 12.90 7.87
C GLY A 62 -13.90 12.84 6.79
N CYS A 63 -13.77 13.56 5.66
CA CYS A 63 -14.78 13.54 4.60
C CYS A 63 -14.85 12.22 3.81
N VAL A 64 -13.80 11.39 3.91
CA VAL A 64 -13.70 10.08 3.25
C VAL A 64 -13.74 8.89 4.22
N ASN A 65 -14.17 9.10 5.46
CA ASN A 65 -14.19 8.06 6.51
C ASN A 65 -15.33 7.04 6.36
N THR A 66 -16.19 7.17 5.35
CA THR A 66 -17.26 6.22 5.06
C THR A 66 -16.97 5.50 3.74
N ASP A 67 -17.20 4.20 3.69
CA ASP A 67 -17.18 3.45 2.45
C ASP A 67 -18.38 3.89 1.56
N PRO A 68 -18.15 4.32 0.31
CA PRO A 68 -19.20 4.81 -0.58
C PRO A 68 -20.21 3.74 -0.99
N ILE A 69 -19.85 2.45 -0.91
CA ILE A 69 -20.74 1.33 -1.26
C ILE A 69 -21.42 0.77 0.00
N PHE A 70 -20.69 0.69 1.12
CA PHE A 70 -21.20 0.12 2.37
C PHE A 70 -21.08 1.14 3.53
N PRO A 71 -22.10 1.97 3.78
CA PRO A 71 -22.03 3.07 4.76
C PRO A 71 -21.75 2.63 6.21
N ASN A 72 -21.94 1.34 6.52
CA ASN A 72 -21.66 0.74 7.82
C ASN A 72 -20.15 0.52 8.07
N ASN A 73 -19.34 0.45 7.00
CA ASN A 73 -17.89 0.34 7.11
C ASN A 73 -17.30 1.75 7.21
N LYS A 74 -16.70 2.05 8.36
CA LYS A 74 -16.13 3.36 8.65
C LYS A 74 -14.69 3.26 9.12
N LEU A 75 -13.93 4.30 8.79
CA LEU A 75 -12.61 4.54 9.38
C LEU A 75 -12.81 5.21 10.75
N THR A 76 -12.13 4.74 11.78
CA THR A 76 -12.14 5.27 13.15
C THR A 76 -10.96 6.19 13.44
N GLY A 77 -10.07 6.40 12.47
CA GLY A 77 -8.92 7.29 12.61
C GLY A 77 -9.35 8.74 12.77
N THR A 78 -8.81 9.41 13.79
CA THR A 78 -9.07 10.83 14.08
C THR A 78 -8.03 11.75 13.47
N ASP A 79 -6.84 11.23 13.17
CA ASP A 79 -5.70 12.00 12.69
C ASP A 79 -5.45 11.75 11.20
N VAL A 80 -5.27 12.84 10.45
CA VAL A 80 -4.94 12.80 9.02
C VAL A 80 -3.62 12.05 8.84
N GLY A 81 -3.59 11.12 7.88
CA GLY A 81 -2.42 10.27 7.60
C GLY A 81 -2.36 8.98 8.41
N TYR A 82 -3.25 8.79 9.40
CA TYR A 82 -3.38 7.55 10.18
C TYR A 82 -4.81 7.01 10.10
N ALA A 83 -5.17 6.54 8.90
CA ALA A 83 -6.45 5.87 8.69
C ALA A 83 -6.52 4.56 9.51
N GLN A 84 -7.34 4.56 10.56
CA GLN A 84 -7.62 3.35 11.34
C GLN A 84 -8.89 2.70 10.81
N SER A 85 -8.79 1.45 10.37
CA SER A 85 -9.91 0.62 9.97
C SER A 85 -9.56 -0.85 10.18
N HIS A 86 -10.55 -1.73 10.19
CA HIS A 86 -10.30 -3.18 10.20
C HIS A 86 -9.39 -3.65 9.04
N THR A 87 -9.33 -2.92 7.93
CA THR A 87 -8.54 -3.27 6.73
C THR A 87 -7.13 -2.70 6.73
N HIS A 88 -6.90 -1.49 7.26
CA HIS A 88 -5.57 -0.89 7.37
C HIS A 88 -4.88 -1.18 8.72
N MET A 89 -5.66 -1.55 9.73
CA MET A 89 -5.19 -1.88 11.07
C MET A 89 -6.10 -2.95 11.71
N SER A 90 -5.79 -4.22 11.42
CA SER A 90 -6.47 -5.37 12.04
C SER A 90 -6.08 -5.59 13.52
N ALA A 91 -5.24 -4.76 14.12
CA ALA A 91 -4.90 -4.89 15.53
C ALA A 91 -4.58 -3.52 16.13
N ASN A 92 -4.75 -3.42 17.44
CA ASN A 92 -4.37 -2.31 18.33
C ASN A 92 -2.87 -1.93 18.28
N LEU A 93 -2.23 -1.95 17.12
CA LEU A 93 -0.82 -1.65 16.89
C LEU A 93 -0.53 -0.16 17.04
N SER A 94 -1.43 0.75 16.63
CA SER A 94 -1.16 2.20 16.76
C SER A 94 -0.95 2.65 18.21
N ARG A 95 -1.66 2.03 19.17
CA ARG A 95 -1.50 2.33 20.61
C ARG A 95 -0.23 1.71 21.21
N ALA A 96 0.28 0.63 20.63
CA ALA A 96 1.51 -0.02 21.11
C ALA A 96 2.78 0.75 20.72
N TRP A 97 2.81 1.37 19.53
CA TRP A 97 3.97 2.16 19.08
C TRP A 97 4.10 3.52 19.79
N LEU A 98 2.98 4.15 20.17
CA LEU A 98 2.97 5.39 20.95
C LEU A 98 3.23 5.18 22.45
N SER A 99 3.15 3.95 22.95
CA SER A 99 3.45 3.58 24.36
C SER A 99 4.94 3.32 24.61
N LEU A 100 5.77 3.30 23.56
CA LEU A 100 7.20 3.03 23.62
C LEU A 100 8.07 4.30 23.50
N TYR A 101 7.45 5.48 23.58
CA TYR A 101 8.11 6.79 23.67
C TYR A 101 7.52 7.61 24.82
#